data_AF-A0A5J6H9D1-F1
#
_entry.id   AF-A0A5J6H9D1-F1
#
_cell.length_a   1.000
_cell.length_b   1.000
_cell.length_c   1.000
_cell.angle_alpha   90.00
_cell.angle_beta   90.00
_cell.angle_gamma   90.00
#
_symmetry.space_group_name_H-M   'P 1'
#
loop_
_entity.id
_entity.type
_entity.pdbx_description
1 polymer ?
#
loop_
_entity_poly.entity_id
_entity_poly.type
_entity_poly.pdbx_seq_one_letter_code
_entity_poly.pdbx_strand_id
1 'polypeptide(L)'
;MHTKGRLKIGSASPIGTRDMLSSEVAPDSDGLLKIVRPQGPQLTASEIIRDRREEFAADLHQHGALLFRGFGTAGPDDFNEAVRAFSGDLLEYSHRSTPRTRLEGGIYTSTEYPPDQVIPLHNELSWTHTAPRYLWFCCLEPARRDGATPIADTRKILRLLPDGLKEKFARHGILYVRNYYPDMDLPWQEVFNTDSKAEVEAYCAQQGMEWEWVGDDHLRTRQLCHAVVKNPQTQELSWFNQAHLFHHTRVGAEGAASLMAMFGKDNLPRNTYLGNGEDITDEDLAAIRAAYDQALYRFPWEAGDMLLVDNLSCAHARDTYEGPRRVIVAMTDSVDCRAIRTEETR
;
A
#
# COMPACT_ATOMS: atom_id res chain seq x y z
N MET A 1 65.20 -12.10 40.83
CA MET A 1 64.76 -11.40 39.60
C MET A 1 64.12 -12.41 38.67
N HIS A 2 62.79 -12.45 38.59
CA HIS A 2 62.04 -13.31 37.67
C HIS A 2 61.03 -12.44 36.92
N THR A 3 61.31 -12.18 35.65
CA THR A 3 60.43 -11.47 34.72
C THR A 3 59.38 -12.44 34.17
N LYS A 4 58.13 -12.34 34.64
CA LYS A 4 56.98 -12.96 33.99
C LYS A 4 56.50 -12.04 32.86
N GLY A 5 56.63 -12.50 31.62
CA GLY A 5 56.04 -11.88 30.45
C GLY A 5 54.51 -11.98 30.51
N ARG A 6 53.85 -10.83 30.36
CA ARG A 6 52.38 -10.72 30.28
C ARG A 6 51.98 -10.97 28.82
N LEU A 7 51.28 -12.06 28.53
CA LEU A 7 50.62 -12.22 27.23
C LEU A 7 49.58 -11.11 27.09
N LYS A 8 49.74 -10.26 26.06
CA LYS A 8 48.67 -9.39 25.60
C LYS A 8 47.67 -10.25 24.83
N ILE A 9 46.51 -10.46 25.41
CA ILE A 9 45.33 -10.94 24.68
C ILE A 9 44.95 -9.80 23.74
N GLY A 10 45.05 -10.03 22.43
CA GLY A 10 44.61 -9.07 21.43
C GLY A 10 43.13 -8.79 21.63
N SER A 11 42.77 -7.51 21.73
CA SER A 11 41.39 -7.07 21.62
C SER A 11 40.87 -7.52 20.27
N ALA A 12 39.89 -8.44 20.26
CA ALA A 12 39.14 -8.74 19.06
C ALA A 12 38.52 -7.42 18.56
N SER A 13 38.87 -7.01 17.35
CA SER A 13 38.13 -5.97 16.65
C SER A 13 36.65 -6.37 16.62
N PRO A 14 35.69 -5.45 16.82
CA PRO A 14 34.29 -5.77 16.61
C PRO A 14 34.15 -6.27 15.17
N ILE A 15 33.61 -7.48 14.99
CA ILE A 15 33.23 -7.96 13.66
C ILE A 15 32.28 -6.91 13.10
N GLY A 16 32.66 -6.25 12.02
CA GLY A 16 31.84 -5.20 11.43
C GLY A 16 30.47 -5.77 11.07
N THR A 17 29.40 -5.10 11.47
CA THR A 17 28.00 -5.46 11.18
C THR A 17 27.69 -5.59 9.67
N ARG A 18 28.62 -5.21 8.79
CA ARG A 18 28.53 -5.45 7.34
C ARG A 18 28.54 -6.92 6.94
N ASP A 19 29.25 -7.78 7.66
CA ASP A 19 29.35 -9.23 7.34
C ASP A 19 28.22 -10.07 7.97
N MET A 20 27.21 -9.41 8.53
CA MET A 20 26.14 -10.06 9.30
C MET A 20 24.83 -10.22 8.53
N LEU A 21 24.75 -9.76 7.27
CA LEU A 21 23.56 -9.90 6.42
C LEU A 21 23.94 -10.46 5.05
N SER A 22 23.07 -11.28 4.48
CA SER A 22 22.99 -11.48 3.03
C SER A 22 21.80 -10.71 2.48
N SER A 23 21.94 -10.26 1.24
CA SER A 23 20.81 -9.75 0.48
C SER A 23 20.87 -10.19 -0.96
N GLU A 24 19.70 -10.45 -1.54
CA GLU A 24 19.54 -10.77 -2.95
C GLU A 24 18.30 -10.08 -3.51
N VAL A 25 18.29 -9.81 -4.81
CA VAL A 25 17.06 -9.46 -5.51
C VAL A 25 16.27 -10.74 -5.72
N ALA A 26 14.99 -10.74 -5.37
CA ALA A 26 14.15 -11.91 -5.52
C ALA A 26 14.08 -12.31 -7.01
N PRO A 27 14.26 -13.61 -7.35
CA PRO A 27 14.17 -14.07 -8.73
C PRO A 27 12.84 -13.67 -9.37
N ASP A 28 12.88 -13.30 -10.65
CA ASP A 28 11.73 -12.95 -11.48
C ASP A 28 10.90 -11.74 -10.96
N SER A 29 11.42 -10.98 -9.98
CA SER A 29 10.77 -9.76 -9.48
C SER A 29 11.05 -8.51 -10.33
N ASP A 30 11.84 -8.64 -11.40
CA ASP A 30 12.36 -7.51 -12.20
C ASP A 30 13.04 -6.41 -11.35
N GLY A 31 13.64 -6.79 -10.21
CA GLY A 31 14.26 -5.84 -9.31
C GLY A 31 13.34 -5.21 -8.27
N LEU A 32 12.05 -5.56 -8.24
CA LEU A 32 11.07 -4.96 -7.32
C LEU A 32 11.32 -5.32 -5.84
N LEU A 33 11.74 -6.55 -5.57
CA LEU A 33 11.87 -7.07 -4.21
C LEU A 33 13.32 -7.42 -3.89
N LYS A 34 13.86 -6.80 -2.84
CA LYS A 34 15.13 -7.22 -2.23
C LYS A 34 14.84 -8.01 -0.96
N ILE A 35 15.40 -9.21 -0.86
CA ILE A 35 15.29 -10.07 0.32
C ILE A 35 16.56 -9.91 1.15
N VAL A 36 16.40 -9.59 2.43
CA VAL A 36 17.48 -9.42 3.42
C VAL A 36 17.38 -10.53 4.46
N ARG A 37 18.49 -11.22 4.74
CA ARG A 37 18.57 -12.31 5.71
C ARG A 37 19.77 -12.15 6.66
N PRO A 38 19.67 -12.61 7.92
CA PRO A 38 20.80 -12.60 8.84
C PRO A 38 21.83 -13.69 8.50
N GLN A 39 23.11 -13.37 8.67
CA GLN A 39 24.26 -14.29 8.66
C GLN A 39 24.85 -14.38 10.07
N GLY A 40 24.20 -15.17 10.92
CA GLY A 40 24.65 -15.38 12.31
C GLY A 40 23.50 -15.64 13.28
N PRO A 41 23.79 -16.11 14.50
CA PRO A 41 22.74 -16.43 15.46
C PRO A 41 21.98 -15.17 15.94
N GLN A 42 20.65 -15.27 15.94
CA GLN A 42 19.65 -14.42 16.62
C GLN A 42 19.77 -12.88 16.45
N LEU A 43 20.06 -12.37 15.26
CA LEU A 43 19.86 -10.95 14.97
C LEU A 43 18.36 -10.64 14.91
N THR A 44 17.92 -9.58 15.57
CA THR A 44 16.55 -9.06 15.43
C THR A 44 16.46 -8.13 14.22
N ALA A 45 15.29 -8.06 13.59
CA ALA A 45 15.09 -7.17 12.45
C ALA A 45 15.19 -5.70 12.90
N SER A 46 14.63 -5.38 14.06
CA SER A 46 14.57 -4.02 14.61
C SER A 46 15.95 -3.41 14.90
N GLU A 47 16.89 -4.17 15.48
CA GLU A 47 18.26 -3.70 15.73
C GLU A 47 18.99 -3.38 14.41
N ILE A 48 18.93 -4.30 13.45
CA ILE A 48 19.60 -4.12 12.16
C ILE A 48 18.99 -2.97 11.36
N ILE A 49 17.65 -2.85 11.36
CA ILE A 49 16.95 -1.74 10.70
C ILE A 49 17.36 -0.41 11.31
N ARG A 50 17.51 -0.33 12.64
CA ARG A 50 17.97 0.88 13.33
C ARG A 50 19.38 1.27 12.91
N ASP A 51 20.30 0.31 12.90
CA ASP A 51 21.72 0.55 12.63
C ASP A 51 21.99 0.86 11.15
N ARG A 52 21.19 0.31 10.23
CA ARG A 52 21.38 0.42 8.77
C ARG A 52 20.22 1.13 8.06
N ARG A 53 19.47 1.97 8.79
CA ARG A 53 18.29 2.67 8.29
C ARG A 53 18.49 3.36 6.95
N GLU A 54 19.57 4.15 6.82
CA GLU A 54 19.85 4.91 5.59
C GLU A 54 20.13 4.01 4.39
N GLU A 55 20.80 2.88 4.62
CA GLU A 55 21.07 1.88 3.58
C GLU A 55 19.77 1.22 3.11
N PHE A 56 18.91 0.80 4.05
CA PHE A 56 17.61 0.24 3.70
C PHE A 56 16.69 1.28 3.05
N ALA A 57 16.77 2.56 3.41
CA ALA A 57 16.04 3.61 2.71
C ALA A 57 16.51 3.75 1.25
N ALA A 58 17.82 3.68 1.00
CA ALA A 58 18.37 3.69 -0.36
C ALA A 58 17.97 2.45 -1.16
N ASP A 59 18.04 1.26 -0.54
CA ASP A 59 17.57 0.02 -1.15
C ASP A 59 16.07 0.07 -1.47
N LEU A 60 15.26 0.61 -0.57
CA LEU A 60 13.82 0.74 -0.77
C LEU A 60 13.52 1.69 -1.93
N HIS A 61 14.26 2.79 -2.07
CA HIS A 61 14.13 3.68 -3.22
C HIS A 61 14.50 3.01 -4.55
N GLN A 62 15.50 2.13 -4.55
CA GLN A 62 15.91 1.39 -5.74
C GLN A 62 14.87 0.31 -6.12
N HIS A 63 14.48 -0.51 -5.15
CA HIS A 63 13.70 -1.73 -5.38
C HIS A 63 12.20 -1.47 -5.31
N GLY A 64 11.72 -0.71 -4.33
CA GLY A 64 10.30 -0.46 -4.06
C GLY A 64 9.72 -1.35 -2.96
N ALA A 65 10.33 -2.51 -2.68
CA ALA A 65 10.02 -3.35 -1.53
C ALA A 65 11.24 -4.08 -0.96
N LEU A 66 11.28 -4.22 0.37
CA LEU A 66 12.27 -5.00 1.12
C LEU A 66 11.57 -6.08 1.94
N LEU A 67 12.07 -7.31 1.88
CA LEU A 67 11.61 -8.43 2.70
C LEU A 67 12.71 -8.83 3.68
N PHE A 68 12.46 -8.64 4.97
CA PHE A 68 13.32 -9.12 6.04
C PHE A 68 12.88 -10.53 6.44
N ARG A 69 13.73 -11.52 6.17
CA ARG A 69 13.40 -12.94 6.34
C ARG A 69 14.41 -13.66 7.23
N GLY A 70 13.88 -14.50 8.13
CA GLY A 70 14.69 -15.38 8.98
C GLY A 70 15.36 -14.71 10.17
N PHE A 71 14.93 -13.50 10.55
CA PHE A 71 15.40 -12.81 11.76
C PHE A 71 14.88 -13.48 13.04
N GLY A 72 15.64 -13.33 14.13
CA GLY A 72 15.32 -13.87 15.43
C GLY A 72 14.22 -13.05 16.10
N THR A 73 13.20 -13.74 16.61
CA THR A 73 11.94 -13.19 17.14
C THR A 73 11.00 -12.62 16.07
N ALA A 74 9.76 -13.10 16.11
CA ALA A 74 8.74 -12.86 15.10
C ALA A 74 7.42 -12.65 15.85
N GLY A 75 7.06 -11.41 16.11
CA GLY A 75 5.87 -11.09 16.89
C GLY A 75 5.47 -9.61 16.76
N PRO A 76 4.28 -9.25 17.27
CA PRO A 76 3.78 -7.88 17.19
C PRO A 76 4.73 -6.82 17.79
N ASP A 77 5.43 -7.15 18.88
CA ASP A 77 6.33 -6.23 19.57
C ASP A 77 7.59 -5.92 18.74
N ASP A 78 8.29 -6.95 18.24
CA ASP A 78 9.46 -6.75 17.37
C ASP A 78 9.06 -6.07 16.04
N PHE A 79 7.87 -6.38 15.52
CA PHE A 79 7.33 -5.67 14.36
C PHE A 79 7.15 -4.18 14.65
N ASN A 80 6.56 -3.81 15.79
CA ASN A 80 6.42 -2.41 16.20
C ASN A 80 7.79 -1.73 16.35
N GLU A 81 8.76 -2.41 16.96
CA GLU A 81 10.13 -1.87 17.12
C GLU A 81 10.84 -1.67 15.78
N ALA A 82 10.69 -2.61 14.84
CA ALA A 82 11.24 -2.49 13.48
C ALA A 82 10.62 -1.32 12.71
N VAL A 83 9.29 -1.17 12.79
CA VAL A 83 8.57 -0.05 12.17
C VAL A 83 9.06 1.28 12.74
N ARG A 84 9.18 1.38 14.07
CA ARG A 84 9.69 2.58 14.74
C ARG A 84 11.14 2.88 14.41
N ALA A 85 11.98 1.85 14.31
CA ALA A 85 13.39 1.99 13.96
C ALA A 85 13.57 2.60 12.55
N PHE A 86 12.70 2.28 11.60
CA PHE A 86 12.76 2.85 10.25
C PHE A 86 12.01 4.18 10.12
N SER A 87 10.83 4.30 10.70
CA SER A 87 9.86 5.35 10.34
C SER A 87 9.56 6.36 11.45
N GLY A 88 10.01 6.09 12.68
CA GLY A 88 9.61 6.87 13.85
C GLY A 88 8.18 6.53 14.27
N ASP A 89 7.27 7.50 14.27
CA ASP A 89 5.90 7.31 14.77
C ASP A 89 4.95 6.70 13.72
N LEU A 90 3.99 5.91 14.21
CA LEU A 90 2.95 5.25 13.40
C LEU A 90 1.85 6.25 13.03
N LEU A 91 1.34 6.16 11.80
CA LEU A 91 0.17 6.92 11.39
C LEU A 91 -1.10 6.28 11.96
N GLU A 92 -1.98 7.09 12.55
CA GLU A 92 -3.34 6.64 12.86
C GLU A 92 -4.15 6.49 11.56
N TYR A 93 -4.82 5.35 11.40
CA TYR A 93 -5.72 5.09 10.28
C TYR A 93 -7.03 5.89 10.45
N SER A 94 -7.09 7.10 9.89
CA SER A 94 -8.22 8.02 10.03
C SER A 94 -9.32 7.84 8.98
N HIS A 95 -9.11 7.05 7.91
CA HIS A 95 -10.04 6.93 6.79
C HIS A 95 -10.35 5.48 6.42
N ARG A 96 -11.35 4.89 7.09
CA ARG A 96 -11.75 3.50 6.87
C ARG A 96 -12.47 3.34 5.53
N SER A 97 -11.85 2.62 4.60
CA SER A 97 -12.52 2.15 3.37
C SER A 97 -12.95 0.69 3.44
N THR A 98 -12.40 -0.06 4.41
CA THR A 98 -12.70 -1.46 4.70
C THR A 98 -12.61 -1.73 6.21
N PRO A 99 -13.31 -2.76 6.75
CA PRO A 99 -13.22 -3.12 8.17
C PRO A 99 -11.80 -3.58 8.54
N ARG A 100 -11.27 -3.05 9.64
CA ARG A 100 -10.02 -3.49 10.27
C ARG A 100 -10.17 -3.45 11.79
N THR A 101 -9.63 -4.47 12.46
CA THR A 101 -9.51 -4.48 13.92
C THR A 101 -8.22 -3.76 14.31
N ARG A 102 -8.33 -2.70 15.11
CA ARG A 102 -7.18 -1.99 15.70
C ARG A 102 -6.53 -2.90 16.75
N LEU A 103 -5.25 -3.19 16.58
CA LEU A 103 -4.38 -3.74 17.62
C LEU A 103 -3.67 -2.56 18.32
N GLU A 104 -3.07 -2.81 19.49
CA GLU A 104 -2.37 -1.75 20.24
C GLU A 104 -1.31 -1.03 19.39
N GLY A 105 -1.10 0.27 19.66
CA GLY A 105 0.00 1.04 19.08
C GLY A 105 -0.17 1.56 17.66
N GLY A 106 -1.31 1.36 16.96
CA GLY A 106 -1.47 1.78 15.55
C GLY A 106 -1.18 0.66 14.54
N ILE A 107 -1.14 -0.58 15.03
CA ILE A 107 -1.12 -1.80 14.21
C ILE A 107 -2.56 -2.19 13.89
N TYR A 108 -2.82 -2.67 12.68
CA TYR A 108 -4.14 -3.12 12.26
C TYR A 108 -4.07 -4.57 11.76
N THR A 109 -5.18 -5.30 11.87
CA THR A 109 -5.35 -6.52 11.05
C THR A 109 -5.38 -6.11 9.57
N SER A 110 -4.81 -6.95 8.69
CA SER A 110 -5.04 -6.81 7.25
C SER A 110 -6.54 -6.83 6.97
N THR A 111 -6.99 -6.11 5.93
CA THR A 111 -8.41 -5.97 5.54
C THR A 111 -9.19 -7.27 5.73
N GLU A 112 -10.22 -7.22 6.58
CA GLU A 112 -11.10 -8.35 6.84
C GLU A 112 -12.00 -8.58 5.62
N TYR A 113 -11.56 -9.48 4.75
CA TYR A 113 -12.21 -9.82 3.48
C TYR A 113 -12.35 -11.34 3.38
N PRO A 114 -13.44 -11.88 2.79
CA PRO A 114 -13.65 -13.32 2.70
C PRO A 114 -12.42 -14.05 2.12
N PRO A 115 -11.96 -15.16 2.72
CA PRO A 115 -10.71 -15.82 2.35
C PRO A 115 -10.70 -16.37 0.91
N ASP A 116 -11.88 -16.60 0.33
CA ASP A 116 -12.12 -17.07 -1.03
C ASP A 116 -12.14 -15.95 -2.08
N GLN A 117 -11.93 -14.69 -1.69
CA GLN A 117 -11.89 -13.56 -2.61
C GLN A 117 -10.51 -12.88 -2.70
N VAL A 118 -10.19 -12.33 -3.87
CA VAL A 118 -8.96 -11.56 -4.09
C VAL A 118 -9.20 -10.10 -3.71
N ILE A 119 -8.22 -9.49 -3.02
CA ILE A 119 -8.09 -8.03 -2.97
C ILE A 119 -7.13 -7.63 -4.09
N PRO A 120 -7.58 -6.92 -5.15
CA PRO A 120 -6.73 -6.58 -6.29
C PRO A 120 -5.56 -5.67 -5.92
N LEU A 121 -4.58 -5.58 -6.81
CA LEU A 121 -3.42 -4.69 -6.65
C LEU A 121 -3.86 -3.23 -6.51
N HIS A 122 -3.37 -2.58 -5.46
CA HIS A 122 -3.63 -1.17 -5.21
C HIS A 122 -2.51 -0.52 -4.41
N ASN A 123 -2.45 0.81 -4.45
CA ASN A 123 -1.68 1.60 -3.52
C ASN A 123 -2.62 2.11 -2.43
N GLU A 124 -2.20 2.03 -1.17
CA GLU A 124 -3.05 2.39 -0.03
C GLU A 124 -3.37 3.89 -0.06
N LEU A 125 -4.65 4.24 0.10
CA LEU A 125 -5.19 5.61 0.10
C LEU A 125 -4.84 6.48 -1.14
N SER A 126 -4.49 5.90 -2.29
CA SER A 126 -4.20 6.65 -3.52
C SER A 126 -5.40 7.34 -4.19
N TRP A 127 -6.59 7.17 -3.63
CA TRP A 127 -7.82 7.91 -4.00
C TRP A 127 -8.05 9.16 -3.12
N THR A 128 -7.11 9.49 -2.23
CA THR A 128 -7.15 10.68 -1.36
C THR A 128 -6.03 11.68 -1.71
N HIS A 129 -5.96 12.82 -1.00
CA HIS A 129 -4.85 13.78 -1.14
C HIS A 129 -3.69 13.51 -0.17
N THR A 130 -3.82 12.59 0.77
CA THR A 130 -2.74 12.23 1.71
C THR A 130 -2.69 10.73 1.87
N ALA A 131 -1.57 10.13 1.46
CA ALA A 131 -1.36 8.70 1.52
C ALA A 131 -0.22 8.36 2.50
N PRO A 132 -0.22 7.15 3.09
CA PRO A 132 0.97 6.65 3.77
C PRO A 132 2.08 6.49 2.73
N ARG A 133 3.30 6.83 3.10
CA ARG A 133 4.46 6.66 2.25
C ARG A 133 4.98 5.23 2.34
N TYR A 134 4.96 4.64 3.52
CA TYR A 134 5.41 3.26 3.72
C TYR A 134 4.30 2.39 4.30
N LEU A 135 4.28 1.14 3.83
CA LEU A 135 3.46 0.07 4.38
C LEU A 135 4.37 -1.03 4.89
N TRP A 136 4.05 -1.51 6.08
CA TRP A 136 4.73 -2.61 6.71
C TRP A 136 3.75 -3.76 6.88
N PHE A 137 4.14 -4.96 6.48
CA PHE A 137 3.40 -6.19 6.72
C PHE A 137 4.25 -7.16 7.53
N CYS A 138 3.67 -7.84 8.51
CA CYS A 138 4.34 -8.94 9.19
C CYS A 138 3.48 -10.19 9.21
N CYS A 139 4.05 -11.29 8.72
CA CYS A 139 3.40 -12.59 8.73
C CYS A 139 3.60 -13.26 10.09
N LEU A 140 2.57 -13.24 10.94
CA LEU A 140 2.59 -13.98 12.21
C LEU A 140 2.29 -15.47 12.00
N GLU A 141 1.39 -15.76 11.05
CA GLU A 141 0.99 -17.12 10.70
C GLU A 141 0.69 -17.18 9.19
N PRO A 142 1.50 -17.89 8.40
CA PRO A 142 1.24 -18.06 6.97
C PRO A 142 0.01 -18.96 6.76
N ALA A 143 -0.71 -18.73 5.66
CA ALA A 143 -1.82 -19.59 5.28
C ALA A 143 -1.38 -21.03 5.04
N ARG A 144 -2.29 -22.00 5.24
CA ARG A 144 -2.02 -23.40 4.91
C ARG A 144 -1.83 -23.60 3.40
N ARG A 145 -2.58 -22.83 2.59
CA ARG A 145 -2.49 -22.80 1.13
C ARG A 145 -2.73 -21.37 0.65
N ASP A 146 -1.97 -20.97 -0.38
CA ASP A 146 -2.02 -19.66 -1.01
C ASP A 146 -1.80 -18.51 0.00
N GLY A 147 -2.57 -17.43 -0.07
CA GLY A 147 -2.52 -16.34 0.92
C GLY A 147 -1.32 -15.42 0.83
N ALA A 148 -0.64 -15.40 -0.33
CA ALA A 148 0.38 -14.42 -0.61
C ALA A 148 -0.16 -12.98 -0.48
N THR A 149 0.75 -12.04 -0.31
CA THR A 149 0.52 -10.62 -0.54
C THR A 149 1.24 -10.27 -1.84
N PRO A 150 0.61 -10.43 -3.01
CA PRO A 150 1.25 -10.04 -4.26
C PRO A 150 1.60 -8.56 -4.24
N ILE A 151 2.68 -8.22 -4.93
CA ILE A 151 3.17 -6.86 -5.09
C ILE A 151 3.41 -6.55 -6.57
N ALA A 152 3.41 -5.29 -6.95
CA ALA A 152 3.68 -4.89 -8.33
C ALA A 152 4.36 -3.52 -8.40
N ASP A 153 5.37 -3.40 -9.27
CA ASP A 153 6.08 -2.14 -9.50
C ASP A 153 5.19 -1.17 -10.29
N THR A 154 4.77 -0.08 -9.66
CA THR A 154 3.89 0.93 -10.28
C THR A 154 4.60 1.77 -11.35
N ARG A 155 5.93 1.81 -11.32
CA ARG A 155 6.76 2.37 -12.39
C ARG A 155 6.74 1.44 -13.62
N LYS A 156 6.79 0.12 -13.40
CA LYS A 156 6.64 -0.88 -14.46
C LYS A 156 5.23 -0.83 -15.06
N ILE A 157 4.19 -0.78 -14.23
CA ILE A 157 2.80 -0.62 -14.69
C ILE A 157 2.70 0.62 -15.58
N LEU A 158 3.22 1.77 -15.13
CA LEU A 158 3.23 2.98 -15.94
C LEU A 158 3.94 2.76 -17.28
N ARG A 159 5.09 2.09 -17.34
CA ARG A 159 5.81 1.82 -18.61
C ARG A 159 5.04 0.92 -19.57
N LEU A 160 4.27 -0.04 -19.05
CA LEU A 160 3.49 -1.00 -19.85
C LEU A 160 2.26 -0.39 -20.52
N LEU A 161 1.75 0.73 -20.02
CA LEU A 161 0.56 1.39 -20.58
C LEU A 161 0.86 2.07 -21.94
N PRO A 162 -0.10 2.08 -22.88
CA PRO A 162 0.02 2.85 -24.13
C PRO A 162 0.27 4.35 -23.88
N ASP A 163 1.06 5.00 -24.73
CA ASP A 163 1.43 6.42 -24.59
C ASP A 163 0.22 7.35 -24.46
N GLY A 164 -0.75 7.23 -25.37
CA GLY A 164 -1.97 8.04 -25.31
C GLY A 164 -2.80 7.81 -24.04
N LEU A 165 -2.76 6.61 -23.46
CA LEU A 165 -3.43 6.31 -22.20
C LEU A 165 -2.72 7.01 -21.02
N LYS A 166 -1.39 6.94 -20.98
CA LYS A 166 -0.56 7.59 -19.96
C LYS A 166 -0.77 9.09 -19.97
N GLU A 167 -0.66 9.72 -21.15
CA GLU A 167 -0.85 11.16 -21.33
C GLU A 167 -2.24 11.60 -20.93
N LYS A 168 -3.28 10.85 -21.32
CA LYS A 168 -4.68 11.13 -20.96
C LYS A 168 -4.89 11.16 -19.45
N PHE A 169 -4.42 10.15 -18.73
CA PHE A 169 -4.54 10.09 -17.27
C PHE A 169 -3.60 11.08 -16.57
N ALA A 170 -2.40 11.28 -17.09
CA ALA A 170 -1.45 12.27 -16.56
C ALA A 170 -1.94 13.71 -16.73
N ARG A 171 -2.73 14.02 -17.76
CA ARG A 171 -3.33 15.33 -17.98
C ARG A 171 -4.56 15.55 -17.10
N HIS A 172 -5.47 14.57 -17.08
CA HIS A 172 -6.79 14.78 -16.46
C HIS A 172 -6.84 14.37 -15.00
N GLY A 173 -5.99 13.44 -14.55
CA GLY A 173 -6.19 12.78 -13.26
C GLY A 173 -7.45 11.90 -13.28
N ILE A 174 -7.94 11.55 -12.09
CA ILE A 174 -9.09 10.67 -11.90
C ILE A 174 -10.07 11.35 -10.97
N LEU A 175 -11.34 11.37 -11.38
CA LEU A 175 -12.44 11.78 -10.53
C LEU A 175 -13.04 10.54 -9.87
N TYR A 176 -12.92 10.46 -8.55
CA TYR A 176 -13.56 9.42 -7.75
C TYR A 176 -14.94 9.90 -7.32
N VAL A 177 -15.97 9.11 -7.61
CA VAL A 177 -17.34 9.36 -7.17
C VAL A 177 -17.78 8.23 -6.26
N ARG A 178 -18.26 8.57 -5.07
CA ARG A 178 -18.75 7.61 -4.09
C ARG A 178 -20.13 8.01 -3.59
N ASN A 179 -21.06 7.07 -3.64
CA ASN A 179 -22.40 7.18 -3.09
C ASN A 179 -22.47 6.28 -1.84
N TYR A 180 -22.73 6.88 -0.69
CA TYR A 180 -22.82 6.19 0.59
C TYR A 180 -24.27 5.82 0.85
N TYR A 181 -24.60 4.55 0.63
CA TYR A 181 -25.91 3.97 0.95
C TYR A 181 -25.79 3.14 2.23
N PRO A 182 -26.78 3.20 3.15
CA PRO A 182 -26.76 2.44 4.40
C PRO A 182 -26.54 0.92 4.23
N ASP A 183 -27.07 0.32 3.16
CA ASP A 183 -27.14 -1.16 3.00
C ASP A 183 -26.22 -1.76 1.92
N MET A 184 -25.32 -0.98 1.31
CA MET A 184 -24.50 -1.44 0.16
C MET A 184 -22.99 -1.44 0.38
N ASP A 185 -22.49 -0.50 1.18
CA ASP A 185 -21.08 -0.30 1.53
C ASP A 185 -21.05 0.30 2.94
N LEU A 186 -19.89 0.70 3.45
CA LEU A 186 -19.81 1.41 4.73
C LEU A 186 -20.64 2.71 4.66
N PRO A 187 -21.56 2.94 5.61
CA PRO A 187 -22.34 4.18 5.69
C PRO A 187 -21.41 5.37 5.93
N TRP A 188 -21.84 6.57 5.55
CA TRP A 188 -20.99 7.76 5.66
C TRP A 188 -20.57 8.02 7.12
N GLN A 189 -21.44 7.71 8.08
CA GLN A 189 -21.18 7.87 9.51
C GLN A 189 -19.95 7.06 9.95
N GLU A 190 -19.80 5.83 9.46
CA GLU A 190 -18.63 5.00 9.76
C GLU A 190 -17.38 5.46 9.02
N VAL A 191 -17.53 5.96 7.79
CA VAL A 191 -16.40 6.41 6.97
C VAL A 191 -15.80 7.71 7.52
N PHE A 192 -16.66 8.67 7.88
CA PHE A 192 -16.25 9.96 8.45
C PHE A 192 -16.17 9.95 9.98
N ASN A 193 -16.58 8.85 10.62
CA ASN A 193 -16.58 8.65 12.06
C ASN A 193 -17.33 9.77 12.81
N THR A 194 -18.52 10.12 12.32
CA THR A 194 -19.39 11.18 12.88
C THR A 194 -20.84 11.00 12.44
N ASP A 195 -21.79 11.44 13.25
CA ASP A 195 -23.21 11.55 12.90
C ASP A 195 -23.59 12.98 12.45
N SER A 196 -22.62 13.90 12.39
CA SER A 196 -22.87 15.31 12.05
C SER A 196 -22.62 15.58 10.57
N LYS A 197 -23.69 15.90 9.82
CA LYS A 197 -23.57 16.36 8.43
C LYS A 197 -22.63 17.55 8.31
N ALA A 198 -22.73 18.53 9.22
CA ALA A 198 -21.89 19.72 9.20
C ALA A 198 -20.39 19.41 9.37
N GLU A 199 -20.03 18.39 10.15
CA GLU A 199 -18.64 17.94 10.27
C GLU A 199 -18.13 17.30 8.98
N VAL A 200 -18.96 16.53 8.29
CA VAL A 200 -18.63 15.97 6.96
C VAL A 200 -18.44 17.09 5.94
N GLU A 201 -19.33 18.07 5.90
CA GLU A 201 -19.22 19.22 5.00
C GLU A 201 -17.92 20.01 5.22
N ALA A 202 -17.58 20.27 6.48
CA ALA A 202 -16.33 20.93 6.86
C ALA A 202 -15.10 20.11 6.42
N TYR A 203 -15.14 18.79 6.62
CA TYR A 203 -14.09 17.89 6.16
C TYR A 203 -13.95 17.93 4.62
N CYS A 204 -15.06 17.81 3.89
CA CYS A 204 -15.05 17.88 2.43
C CYS A 204 -14.45 19.20 1.93
N ALA A 205 -14.85 20.33 2.51
CA ALA A 205 -14.29 21.64 2.20
C ALA A 205 -12.78 21.70 2.44
N GLN A 206 -12.30 21.19 3.58
CA GLN A 206 -10.87 21.15 3.92
C GLN A 206 -10.06 20.30 2.94
N GLN A 207 -10.64 19.19 2.47
CA GLN A 207 -10.00 18.28 1.52
C GLN A 207 -10.19 18.68 0.05
N GLY A 208 -10.91 19.78 -0.24
CA GLY A 208 -11.25 20.16 -1.62
C GLY A 208 -12.05 19.08 -2.36
N MET A 209 -12.93 18.38 -1.63
CA MET A 209 -13.85 17.37 -2.14
C MET A 209 -15.23 18.01 -2.35
N GLU A 210 -15.90 17.71 -3.46
CA GLU A 210 -17.30 18.09 -3.67
C GLU A 210 -18.20 17.12 -2.92
N TRP A 211 -19.34 17.61 -2.41
CA TRP A 211 -20.33 16.78 -1.75
C TRP A 211 -21.77 17.21 -2.10
N GLU A 212 -22.68 16.26 -1.98
CA GLU A 212 -24.11 16.45 -2.19
C GLU A 212 -24.87 15.50 -1.27
N TRP A 213 -25.90 15.99 -0.58
CA TRP A 213 -26.85 15.16 0.15
C TRP A 213 -28.04 14.84 -0.76
N VAL A 214 -28.07 13.62 -1.29
CA VAL A 214 -29.12 13.12 -2.20
C VAL A 214 -30.27 12.57 -1.34
N GLY A 215 -30.93 13.47 -0.60
CA GLY A 215 -31.93 13.12 0.41
C GLY A 215 -31.36 13.08 1.83
N ASP A 216 -32.05 12.40 2.75
CA ASP A 216 -31.77 12.51 4.18
C ASP A 216 -30.55 11.71 4.65
N ASP A 217 -30.24 10.56 4.03
CA ASP A 217 -29.17 9.67 4.50
C ASP A 217 -28.32 9.07 3.37
N HIS A 218 -28.25 9.79 2.25
CA HIS A 218 -27.43 9.43 1.10
C HIS A 218 -26.47 10.58 0.79
N LEU A 219 -25.21 10.38 1.15
CA LEU A 219 -24.12 11.28 0.78
C LEU A 219 -23.56 10.86 -0.58
N ARG A 220 -23.27 11.85 -1.42
CA ARG A 220 -22.42 11.68 -2.60
C ARG A 220 -21.20 12.57 -2.44
N THR A 221 -20.02 12.01 -2.69
CA THR A 221 -18.77 12.78 -2.75
C THR A 221 -18.11 12.63 -4.11
N ARG A 222 -17.48 13.70 -4.61
CA ARG A 222 -16.66 13.70 -5.82
C ARG A 222 -15.30 14.30 -5.51
N GLN A 223 -14.23 13.56 -5.78
CA GLN A 223 -12.86 14.00 -5.46
C GLN A 223 -11.94 13.82 -6.66
N LEU A 224 -11.36 14.94 -7.12
CA LEU A 224 -10.33 14.92 -8.16
C LEU A 224 -8.97 14.60 -7.54
N CYS A 225 -8.39 13.50 -8.02
CA CYS A 225 -7.10 13.00 -7.58
C CYS A 225 -6.16 12.82 -8.77
N HIS A 226 -4.88 12.66 -8.45
CA HIS A 226 -3.84 12.35 -9.41
C HIS A 226 -4.05 10.94 -10.00
N ALA A 227 -3.49 10.70 -11.18
CA ALA A 227 -3.34 9.35 -11.72
C ALA A 227 -1.88 8.87 -11.68
N VAL A 228 -0.96 9.79 -11.89
CA VAL A 228 0.50 9.56 -11.88
C VAL A 228 1.11 10.51 -10.86
N VAL A 229 2.06 10.00 -10.09
CA VAL A 229 2.82 10.79 -9.12
C VAL A 229 4.32 10.67 -9.39
N LYS A 230 5.06 11.69 -8.96
CA LYS A 230 6.53 11.72 -9.01
C LYS A 230 7.08 11.49 -7.61
N ASN A 231 7.83 10.42 -7.42
CA ASN A 231 8.48 10.14 -6.15
C ASN A 231 9.48 11.26 -5.81
N PRO A 232 9.35 11.97 -4.68
CA PRO A 232 10.20 13.14 -4.40
C PRO A 232 11.67 12.76 -4.17
N GLN A 233 11.97 11.52 -3.77
CA GLN A 233 13.34 11.04 -3.55
C GLN A 233 13.97 10.52 -4.84
N THR A 234 13.26 9.68 -5.61
CA THR A 234 13.82 9.05 -6.82
C THR A 234 13.59 9.86 -8.10
N GLN A 235 12.67 10.81 -8.06
CA GLN A 235 12.17 11.57 -9.22
C GLN A 235 11.50 10.71 -10.30
N GLU A 236 11.24 9.42 -10.03
CA GLU A 236 10.56 8.52 -10.94
C GLU A 236 9.05 8.72 -10.93
N LEU A 237 8.42 8.54 -12.09
CA LEU A 237 6.97 8.56 -12.24
C LEU A 237 6.39 7.17 -11.95
N SER A 238 5.24 7.14 -11.28
CA SER A 238 4.56 5.91 -10.86
C SER A 238 3.06 5.99 -11.12
N TRP A 239 2.48 4.88 -11.60
CA TRP A 239 1.03 4.71 -11.72
C TRP A 239 0.41 4.49 -10.34
N PHE A 240 0.09 5.58 -9.66
CA PHE A 240 -0.36 5.58 -8.27
C PHE A 240 -1.82 6.07 -8.22
N ASN A 241 -2.75 5.13 -8.32
CA ASN A 241 -4.19 5.38 -8.26
C ASN A 241 -4.96 4.06 -8.07
N GLN A 242 -6.30 4.14 -8.03
CA GLN A 242 -7.22 3.01 -7.97
C GLN A 242 -8.34 3.12 -9.01
N ALA A 243 -8.05 3.66 -10.20
CA ALA A 243 -9.04 3.83 -11.28
C ALA A 243 -9.82 2.54 -11.54
N HIS A 244 -9.08 1.45 -11.80
CA HIS A 244 -9.64 0.13 -12.12
C HIS A 244 -10.40 -0.53 -10.97
N LEU A 245 -10.05 -0.19 -9.72
CA LEU A 245 -10.59 -0.80 -8.50
C LEU A 245 -11.80 -0.06 -7.95
N PHE A 246 -11.98 1.23 -8.23
CA PHE A 246 -13.19 1.98 -7.89
C PHE A 246 -14.21 2.00 -9.03
N HIS A 247 -13.80 1.69 -10.26
CA HIS A 247 -14.72 1.59 -11.38
C HIS A 247 -15.72 0.45 -11.18
N HIS A 248 -16.99 0.68 -11.52
CA HIS A 248 -18.05 -0.31 -11.33
C HIS A 248 -17.81 -1.63 -12.09
N THR A 249 -17.02 -1.62 -13.16
CA THR A 249 -16.66 -2.86 -13.90
C THR A 249 -15.67 -3.76 -13.16
N ARG A 250 -15.20 -3.38 -11.95
CA ARG A 250 -14.35 -4.24 -11.09
C ARG A 250 -14.99 -5.59 -10.77
N VAL A 251 -16.33 -5.67 -10.76
CA VAL A 251 -17.09 -6.87 -10.39
C VAL A 251 -17.40 -7.77 -11.59
N GLY A 252 -16.76 -7.54 -12.74
CA GLY A 252 -17.05 -8.24 -13.99
C GLY A 252 -18.33 -7.75 -14.67
N ALA A 253 -18.59 -8.24 -15.89
CA ALA A 253 -19.66 -7.73 -16.75
C ALA A 253 -21.06 -7.92 -16.15
N GLU A 254 -21.35 -9.09 -15.57
CA GLU A 254 -22.66 -9.37 -14.96
C GLU A 254 -22.92 -8.52 -13.72
N GLY A 255 -21.91 -8.39 -12.85
CA GLY A 255 -21.98 -7.52 -11.67
C GLY A 255 -22.13 -6.05 -12.06
N ALA A 256 -21.39 -5.61 -13.08
CA ALA A 256 -21.48 -4.24 -13.60
C ALA A 256 -22.89 -3.94 -14.15
N ALA A 257 -23.45 -4.84 -14.96
CA ALA A 257 -24.81 -4.71 -15.47
C ALA A 257 -25.86 -4.68 -14.35
N SER A 258 -25.67 -5.50 -13.32
CA SER A 258 -26.55 -5.53 -12.14
C SER A 258 -26.49 -4.21 -11.37
N LEU A 259 -25.29 -3.69 -11.09
CA LEU A 259 -25.11 -2.38 -10.46
C LEU A 259 -25.76 -1.27 -11.29
N MET A 260 -25.61 -1.32 -12.61
CA MET A 260 -26.19 -0.32 -13.50
C MET A 260 -27.72 -0.36 -13.51
N ALA A 261 -28.31 -1.55 -13.49
CA ALA A 261 -29.75 -1.73 -13.43
C ALA A 261 -30.35 -1.26 -12.10
N MET A 262 -29.63 -1.48 -10.99
CA MET A 262 -30.09 -1.11 -9.65
C MET A 262 -29.95 0.38 -9.34
N PHE A 263 -28.81 0.98 -9.67
CA PHE A 263 -28.48 2.34 -9.25
C PHE A 263 -28.56 3.37 -10.38
N GLY A 264 -28.50 2.93 -11.63
CA GLY A 264 -28.23 3.80 -12.76
C GLY A 264 -26.78 4.32 -12.74
N LYS A 265 -26.35 4.90 -13.86
CA LYS A 265 -24.97 5.35 -14.08
C LYS A 265 -24.49 6.38 -13.05
N ASP A 266 -25.36 7.32 -12.68
CA ASP A 266 -24.97 8.46 -11.85
C ASP A 266 -24.98 8.16 -10.34
N ASN A 267 -25.58 7.04 -9.93
CA ASN A 267 -25.75 6.70 -8.51
C ASN A 267 -25.04 5.42 -8.10
N LEU A 268 -24.09 4.92 -8.91
CA LEU A 268 -23.27 3.75 -8.56
C LEU A 268 -22.58 3.95 -7.19
N PRO A 269 -22.53 2.93 -6.32
CA PRO A 269 -21.91 3.06 -5.00
C PRO A 269 -20.46 3.60 -5.07
N ARG A 270 -19.69 3.13 -6.05
CA ARG A 270 -18.36 3.66 -6.39
C ARG A 270 -18.23 3.68 -7.91
N ASN A 271 -17.68 4.76 -8.45
CA ASN A 271 -17.26 4.81 -9.84
C ASN A 271 -16.09 5.78 -10.04
N THR A 272 -15.38 5.63 -11.15
CA THR A 272 -14.28 6.51 -11.56
C THR A 272 -14.51 7.06 -12.95
N TYR A 273 -14.08 8.31 -13.14
CA TYR A 273 -14.09 9.02 -14.41
C TYR A 273 -12.70 9.60 -14.63
N LEU A 274 -12.41 10.01 -15.87
CA LEU A 274 -11.30 10.94 -16.09
C LEU A 274 -11.59 12.24 -15.33
N GLY A 275 -10.56 12.97 -14.92
CA GLY A 275 -10.78 14.18 -14.11
C GLY A 275 -11.54 15.31 -14.80
N ASN A 276 -11.69 15.27 -16.12
CA ASN A 276 -12.57 16.15 -16.89
C ASN A 276 -14.06 15.71 -16.86
N GLY A 277 -14.39 14.59 -16.22
CA GLY A 277 -15.74 14.03 -16.10
C GLY A 277 -16.12 13.03 -17.19
N GLU A 278 -15.27 12.78 -18.19
CA GLU A 278 -15.52 11.76 -19.21
C GLU A 278 -15.41 10.34 -18.65
N ASP A 279 -16.17 9.40 -19.23
CA ASP A 279 -16.06 7.99 -18.87
C ASP A 279 -14.67 7.45 -19.22
N ILE A 280 -14.13 6.59 -18.34
CA ILE A 280 -12.98 5.77 -18.68
C ILE A 280 -13.51 4.61 -19.53
N THR A 281 -12.93 4.42 -20.73
CA THR A 281 -13.43 3.40 -21.65
C THR A 281 -13.11 1.99 -21.16
N ASP A 282 -13.87 0.98 -21.60
CA ASP A 282 -13.59 -0.42 -21.29
C ASP A 282 -12.23 -0.87 -21.83
N GLU A 283 -11.80 -0.33 -22.97
CA GLU A 283 -10.48 -0.57 -23.56
C GLU A 283 -9.37 -0.03 -22.65
N ASP A 284 -9.51 1.19 -22.13
CA ASP A 284 -8.57 1.77 -21.19
C ASP A 284 -8.46 0.94 -19.90
N LEU A 285 -9.60 0.53 -19.35
CA LEU A 285 -9.63 -0.29 -18.13
C LEU A 285 -9.05 -1.69 -18.37
N ALA A 286 -9.27 -2.28 -19.54
CA ALA A 286 -8.68 -3.56 -19.91
C ALA A 286 -7.15 -3.44 -20.03
N ALA A 287 -6.64 -2.38 -20.66
CA ALA A 287 -5.21 -2.10 -20.75
C ALA A 287 -4.58 -1.89 -19.36
N ILE A 288 -5.26 -1.15 -18.47
CA ILE A 288 -4.81 -0.93 -17.08
C ILE A 288 -4.72 -2.27 -16.34
N ARG A 289 -5.78 -3.08 -16.37
CA ARG A 289 -5.81 -4.39 -15.69
C ARG A 289 -4.73 -5.32 -16.22
N ALA A 290 -4.55 -5.38 -17.54
CA ALA A 290 -3.49 -6.19 -18.16
C ALA A 290 -2.08 -5.74 -17.76
N ALA A 291 -1.86 -4.43 -17.54
CA ALA A 291 -0.58 -3.92 -17.04
C ALA A 291 -0.34 -4.32 -15.57
N TYR A 292 -1.37 -4.30 -14.72
CA TYR A 292 -1.28 -4.83 -13.35
C TYR A 292 -0.96 -6.34 -13.35
N ASP A 293 -1.67 -7.13 -14.16
CA ASP A 293 -1.45 -8.58 -14.24
C ASP A 293 -0.03 -8.93 -14.69
N GLN A 294 0.54 -8.19 -15.65
CA GLN A 294 1.92 -8.38 -16.13
C GLN A 294 2.99 -7.91 -15.13
N ALA A 295 2.66 -6.98 -14.24
CA ALA A 295 3.58 -6.47 -13.23
C ALA A 295 3.52 -7.22 -11.90
N LEU A 296 2.54 -8.11 -11.75
CA LEU A 296 2.28 -8.84 -10.51
C LEU A 296 3.41 -9.83 -10.20
N TYR A 297 3.96 -9.69 -9.00
CA TYR A 297 4.93 -10.60 -8.41
C TYR A 297 4.39 -11.24 -7.13
N ARG A 298 4.66 -12.54 -6.96
CA ARG A 298 4.24 -13.32 -5.78
C ARG A 298 5.47 -13.91 -5.10
N PHE A 299 5.47 -13.87 -3.79
CA PHE A 299 6.39 -14.64 -2.96
C PHE A 299 5.61 -15.34 -1.84
N PRO A 300 6.03 -16.55 -1.43
CA PRO A 300 5.38 -17.25 -0.32
C PRO A 300 5.79 -16.60 1.00
N TRP A 301 4.82 -16.37 1.87
CA TRP A 301 5.07 -15.92 3.24
C TRP A 301 5.73 -17.02 4.09
N GLU A 302 6.71 -16.63 4.90
CA GLU A 302 7.23 -17.40 6.02
C GLU A 302 6.83 -16.71 7.34
N ALA A 303 6.67 -17.49 8.42
CA ALA A 303 6.38 -16.92 9.72
C ALA A 303 7.56 -16.03 10.18
N GLY A 304 7.24 -14.81 10.59
CA GLY A 304 8.21 -13.79 10.98
C GLY A 304 8.74 -12.90 9.88
N ASP A 305 8.37 -13.16 8.62
CA ASP A 305 8.70 -12.24 7.55
C ASP A 305 8.12 -10.85 7.83
N MET A 306 8.93 -9.82 7.58
CA MET A 306 8.50 -8.42 7.56
C MET A 306 8.74 -7.84 6.17
N LEU A 307 7.66 -7.39 5.52
CA LEU A 307 7.72 -6.71 4.23
C LEU A 307 7.56 -5.20 4.44
N LEU A 308 8.53 -4.43 3.96
CA LEU A 308 8.46 -2.98 3.84
C LEU A 308 8.20 -2.61 2.37
N VAL A 309 7.21 -1.77 2.12
CA VAL A 309 6.79 -1.33 0.80
C VAL A 309 6.83 0.19 0.71
N ASP A 310 7.47 0.75 -0.32
CA ASP A 310 7.26 2.15 -0.71
C ASP A 310 5.96 2.24 -1.50
N ASN A 311 4.92 2.78 -0.85
CA ASN A 311 3.58 2.84 -1.39
C ASN A 311 3.50 3.64 -2.70
N LEU A 312 4.44 4.55 -2.99
CA LEU A 312 4.46 5.29 -4.26
C LEU A 312 4.90 4.41 -5.43
N SER A 313 5.88 3.53 -5.22
CA SER A 313 6.50 2.71 -6.27
C SER A 313 6.01 1.27 -6.32
N CYS A 314 5.23 0.84 -5.32
CA CYS A 314 4.82 -0.55 -5.19
C CYS A 314 3.35 -0.68 -4.73
N ALA A 315 2.54 -1.30 -5.58
CA ALA A 315 1.18 -1.71 -5.26
C ALA A 315 1.19 -3.08 -4.59
N HIS A 316 0.16 -3.38 -3.80
CA HIS A 316 0.02 -4.64 -3.09
C HIS A 316 -1.41 -5.18 -3.17
N ALA A 317 -1.55 -6.48 -2.96
CA ALA A 317 -2.80 -7.23 -3.10
C ALA A 317 -2.93 -8.27 -1.98
N ARG A 318 -4.01 -9.03 -2.03
CA ARG A 318 -4.16 -10.25 -1.23
C ARG A 318 -4.79 -11.34 -2.09
N ASP A 319 -4.08 -12.45 -2.28
CA ASP A 319 -4.65 -13.63 -2.93
C ASP A 319 -5.69 -14.30 -2.01
N THR A 320 -6.45 -15.23 -2.58
CA THR A 320 -7.28 -16.16 -1.81
C THR A 320 -6.41 -17.05 -0.93
N TYR A 321 -7.00 -17.66 0.10
CA TYR A 321 -6.28 -18.60 0.95
C TYR A 321 -7.19 -19.63 1.63
N GLU A 322 -6.58 -20.70 2.10
CA GLU A 322 -7.21 -21.68 2.97
C GLU A 322 -6.50 -21.79 4.32
N GLY A 323 -7.29 -21.99 5.37
CA GLY A 323 -6.79 -22.17 6.73
C GLY A 323 -6.52 -20.85 7.47
N PRO A 324 -5.91 -20.92 8.67
CA PRO A 324 -5.57 -19.74 9.43
C PRO A 324 -4.51 -18.92 8.68
N ARG A 325 -4.67 -17.60 8.68
CA ARG A 325 -3.71 -16.64 8.09
C ARG A 325 -3.71 -15.39 8.93
N ARG A 326 -2.55 -14.99 9.46
CA ARG A 326 -2.41 -13.79 10.29
C ARG A 326 -1.26 -12.93 9.77
N VAL A 327 -1.63 -11.88 9.03
CA VAL A 327 -0.72 -10.83 8.59
C VAL A 327 -1.18 -9.52 9.21
N ILE A 328 -0.30 -8.88 9.99
CA ILE A 328 -0.55 -7.55 10.59
C ILE A 328 0.06 -6.47 9.71
N VAL A 329 -0.52 -5.27 9.74
CA VAL A 329 -0.09 -4.13 8.92
C VAL A 329 0.14 -2.89 9.78
N ALA A 330 1.15 -2.11 9.42
CA ALA A 330 1.39 -0.76 9.93
C ALA A 330 1.58 0.22 8.76
N MET A 331 1.16 1.46 8.96
CA MET A 331 1.35 2.55 8.00
C MET A 331 2.17 3.64 8.65
N THR A 332 3.13 4.17 7.90
CA THR A 332 4.03 5.21 8.41
C THR A 332 4.33 6.23 7.34
N ASP A 333 4.73 7.41 7.83
CA ASP A 333 5.08 8.59 7.03
C ASP A 333 3.94 9.06 6.12
N SER A 334 3.59 10.35 6.11
CA SER A 334 2.52 10.85 5.23
C SER A 334 3.11 11.58 4.04
N VAL A 335 2.51 11.41 2.87
CA VAL A 335 2.82 12.22 1.69
C VAL A 335 1.57 12.97 1.22
N ASP A 336 1.69 14.30 1.04
CA ASP A 336 0.66 15.09 0.37
C ASP A 336 0.77 14.86 -1.14
N CYS A 337 -0.18 14.09 -1.68
CA CYS A 337 -0.19 13.72 -3.08
C CYS A 337 -0.39 14.92 -4.02
N ARG A 338 -0.82 16.10 -3.53
CA ARG A 338 -0.92 17.32 -4.33
C ARG A 338 0.46 17.93 -4.59
N ALA A 339 1.42 17.73 -3.69
CA ALA A 339 2.78 18.26 -3.82
C ALA A 339 3.65 17.45 -4.78
N ILE A 340 3.26 16.20 -5.08
CA ILE A 340 4.03 15.24 -5.88
C ILE A 340 3.37 14.90 -7.23
N ARG A 341 2.40 15.70 -7.67
CA ARG A 341 1.78 15.54 -9.00
C ARG A 341 2.73 15.99 -10.11
N THR A 342 2.52 15.50 -11.32
CA THR A 342 3.22 15.99 -12.51
C THR A 342 2.80 17.42 -12.84
N GLU A 343 3.70 18.23 -13.40
CA GLU A 343 3.41 19.64 -13.76
C GLU A 343 2.22 19.79 -14.72
N GLU A 344 1.89 18.74 -15.47
CA GLU A 344 0.74 18.67 -16.38
C GLU A 344 -0.64 18.65 -15.68
N THR A 345 -0.67 18.49 -14.34
CA THR A 345 -1.90 18.51 -13.51
C THR A 345 -1.98 19.68 -12.52
N ARG A 346 -1.08 20.67 -12.63
CA ARG A 346 -1.11 21.87 -11.77
C ARG A 346 -2.16 22.89 -12.18
#